data_AF-A0A7L6A542-F1
#
_entry.id   AF-A0A7L6A542-F1
#
_cell.length_a   1.000
_cell.length_b   1.000
_cell.length_c   1.000
_cell.angle_alpha   90.00
_cell.angle_beta   90.00
_cell.angle_gamma   90.00
#
_symmetry.space_group_name_H-M   'P 1'
#
loop_
_entity.id
_entity.type
_entity.pdbx_description
1 polymer ?
#
loop_
_entity_poly.entity_id
_entity_poly.type
_entity_poly.pdbx_seq_one_letter_code
_entity_poly.pdbx_strand_id
1 'polypeptide(L)'
;MKADLSRSASQFRRAAGGEVHSPIGHTGFRPRPTTIALAVCALLGGGQAWAACTAAPSAATVVGGVLAPASGDTVNCTGLTEVAIVNVAATGTTVDVAAGGNVRSATRQAPAVALGAGATITNAGGAFADRPGDGTLVANGGTITIYGAGNTITNAGTIEARDGPAIQGLINTAPATGTVLNNSGVIRNTNDTATNSSAAVTLGDNARVTNSGGTIEMRGGGGREALLVGAGSQIENQALGVIRATETRTFFTNSNFITRGATGIQMGANSTLVNAGRIETSAALTGLGEAVYLVGTGSAVTNSGTIDATAAQYAIRAVADLDATGSVTITNSGTLLGGSGGAILIDQGNGALVTLDTGSQITGSVTVRDRERVAKSDAELGNDQRVIDFCRQNPTNLICYKTESLLPAQATLRLQGTGTENDRLSGFNLIEKPDAGLWVLSTPCRRARRTTCPATSAAR
;
A
#
# COMPACT_ATOMS: atom_id res chain seq x y z
N MET A 1 -24.76 -54.37 -5.55
CA MET A 1 -25.94 -54.35 -6.45
C MET A 1 -25.78 -53.12 -7.33
N LYS A 2 -25.09 -53.15 -8.48
CA LYS A 2 -25.48 -53.76 -9.77
C LYS A 2 -26.96 -53.50 -10.10
N ALA A 3 -27.25 -52.60 -11.05
CA ALA A 3 -27.61 -53.00 -12.42
C ALA A 3 -27.99 -51.77 -13.28
N ASP A 4 -27.30 -51.65 -14.41
CA ASP A 4 -27.81 -51.10 -15.66
C ASP A 4 -29.14 -51.73 -16.06
N LEU A 5 -30.03 -50.98 -16.70
CA LEU A 5 -31.01 -51.53 -17.63
C LEU A 5 -31.19 -50.61 -18.84
N SER A 6 -30.47 -50.98 -19.90
CA SER A 6 -30.82 -50.69 -21.30
C SER A 6 -31.84 -51.72 -21.84
N ARG A 7 -32.48 -51.38 -22.98
CA ARG A 7 -33.43 -52.11 -23.87
C ARG A 7 -34.88 -51.65 -23.68
N SER A 8 -35.70 -51.39 -24.72
CA SER A 8 -35.75 -51.96 -26.07
C SER A 8 -36.53 -51.05 -27.03
N ALA A 9 -36.11 -51.09 -28.30
CA ALA A 9 -36.87 -51.04 -29.56
C ALA A 9 -38.36 -51.49 -29.43
N SER A 10 -39.37 -51.06 -30.20
CA SER A 10 -39.45 -50.42 -31.53
C SER A 10 -40.92 -50.27 -31.96
N GLN A 11 -41.13 -49.56 -33.08
CA GLN A 11 -42.24 -49.63 -34.05
C GLN A 11 -43.52 -48.84 -33.77
N PHE A 12 -43.75 -47.78 -34.57
CA PHE A 12 -44.87 -47.77 -35.52
C PHE A 12 -44.48 -47.03 -36.81
N ARG A 13 -44.97 -47.56 -37.94
CA ARG A 13 -44.57 -47.31 -39.33
C ARG A 13 -45.47 -46.27 -40.04
N ARG A 14 -44.89 -45.66 -41.11
CA ARG A 14 -45.48 -45.30 -42.44
C ARG A 14 -46.53 -44.16 -42.49
N ALA A 15 -46.66 -43.33 -43.53
CA ALA A 15 -46.06 -43.25 -44.87
C ALA A 15 -46.39 -41.89 -45.56
N ALA A 16 -45.72 -41.66 -46.71
CA ALA A 16 -46.00 -40.72 -47.81
C ALA A 16 -45.65 -39.24 -47.55
N GLY A 17 -44.90 -38.52 -48.39
CA GLY A 17 -44.68 -38.64 -49.83
C GLY A 17 -45.39 -37.47 -50.52
N GLY A 18 -44.66 -36.43 -50.93
CA GLY A 18 -45.22 -35.27 -51.63
C GLY A 18 -44.15 -34.25 -52.01
N GLU A 19 -44.12 -33.90 -53.28
CA GLU A 19 -43.01 -33.37 -54.07
C GLU A 19 -42.70 -31.87 -53.91
N VAL A 20 -41.46 -31.57 -54.35
CA VAL A 20 -40.86 -30.26 -54.59
C VAL A 20 -41.58 -29.53 -55.73
N HIS A 21 -42.03 -28.29 -55.52
CA HIS A 21 -42.25 -27.31 -56.57
C HIS A 21 -41.67 -25.95 -56.16
N SER A 22 -40.69 -25.47 -56.95
CA SER A 22 -40.19 -24.10 -56.95
C SER A 22 -40.74 -23.39 -58.19
N PRO A 23 -41.18 -22.14 -58.09
CA PRO A 23 -41.22 -21.26 -59.24
C PRO A 23 -40.32 -20.04 -59.04
N ILE A 24 -39.32 -19.92 -59.91
CA ILE A 24 -38.64 -18.67 -60.21
C ILE A 24 -39.59 -17.83 -61.08
N GLY A 25 -39.84 -16.59 -60.67
CA GLY A 25 -40.54 -15.58 -61.46
C GLY A 25 -39.88 -14.22 -61.29
N HIS A 26 -39.06 -13.82 -62.25
CA HIS A 26 -38.52 -12.46 -62.38
C HIS A 26 -39.57 -11.52 -62.99
N THR A 27 -39.88 -10.39 -62.32
CA THR A 27 -40.29 -9.15 -63.01
C THR A 27 -39.65 -7.95 -62.31
N GLY A 28 -39.18 -7.00 -63.11
CA GLY A 28 -38.17 -6.02 -62.74
C GLY A 28 -38.63 -4.77 -62.03
N PHE A 29 -37.69 -4.18 -61.29
CA PHE A 29 -37.68 -2.78 -60.87
C PHE A 29 -36.25 -2.24 -61.03
N ARG A 30 -36.10 -1.03 -61.59
CA ARG A 30 -34.81 -0.32 -61.71
C ARG A 30 -34.36 0.18 -60.34
N PRO A 31 -33.10 0.00 -59.90
CA PRO A 31 -32.62 0.70 -58.70
C PRO A 31 -32.09 2.09 -59.07
N ARG A 32 -32.69 3.12 -58.49
CA ARG A 32 -32.00 4.38 -58.17
C ARG A 32 -31.05 4.12 -56.98
N PRO A 33 -29.90 4.80 -56.87
CA PRO A 33 -28.94 4.53 -55.81
C PRO A 33 -29.42 5.21 -54.52
N THR A 34 -29.99 4.43 -53.60
CA THR A 34 -30.28 4.90 -52.24
C THR A 34 -29.81 3.85 -51.25
N THR A 35 -28.71 4.15 -50.59
CA THR A 35 -28.57 4.00 -49.14
C THR A 35 -28.99 2.65 -48.55
N ILE A 36 -28.42 1.56 -49.06
CA ILE A 36 -28.20 0.35 -48.24
C ILE A 36 -26.79 0.49 -47.67
N ALA A 37 -26.74 1.31 -46.63
CA ALA A 37 -25.62 1.45 -45.73
C ALA A 37 -25.37 0.12 -45.01
N LEU A 38 -24.10 -0.21 -44.83
CA LEU A 38 -23.55 -0.79 -43.59
C LEU A 38 -24.49 -1.74 -42.81
N ALA A 39 -24.86 -2.89 -43.37
CA ALA A 39 -25.52 -3.93 -42.57
C ALA A 39 -25.23 -5.37 -43.03
N VAL A 40 -24.57 -5.59 -44.16
CA VAL A 40 -24.40 -6.94 -44.73
C VAL A 40 -22.95 -7.48 -44.63
N CYS A 41 -21.99 -6.67 -44.19
CA CYS A 41 -20.63 -7.17 -43.86
C CYS A 41 -20.51 -7.78 -42.45
N ALA A 42 -21.59 -7.83 -41.65
CA ALA A 42 -21.53 -8.29 -40.26
C ALA A 42 -21.85 -9.79 -40.07
N LEU A 43 -22.12 -10.57 -41.12
CA LEU A 43 -22.67 -11.93 -40.97
C LEU A 43 -21.87 -13.07 -41.60
N LEU A 44 -20.72 -12.81 -42.23
CA LEU A 44 -19.88 -13.87 -42.79
C LEU A 44 -18.38 -13.54 -42.62
N GLY A 45 -17.80 -14.02 -41.51
CA GLY A 45 -16.37 -14.29 -41.36
C GLY A 45 -15.41 -13.10 -41.25
N GLY A 46 -14.91 -12.87 -40.03
CA GLY A 46 -13.56 -12.34 -39.78
C GLY A 46 -13.41 -10.83 -39.59
N GLY A 47 -12.98 -10.43 -38.38
CA GLY A 47 -12.10 -9.27 -38.18
C GLY A 47 -12.75 -7.93 -37.78
N GLN A 48 -12.37 -7.48 -36.57
CA GLN A 48 -12.25 -6.07 -36.15
C GLN A 48 -13.53 -5.26 -35.88
N ALA A 49 -14.01 -5.28 -34.63
CA ALA A 49 -14.81 -4.18 -34.06
C ALA A 49 -14.81 -4.05 -32.51
N TRP A 50 -13.95 -4.75 -31.75
CA TRP A 50 -14.09 -4.84 -30.27
C TRP A 50 -12.79 -4.69 -29.47
N ALA A 51 -11.73 -4.13 -30.04
CA ALA A 51 -10.50 -3.87 -29.27
C ALA A 51 -10.62 -2.48 -28.63
N ALA A 52 -11.30 -2.37 -27.48
CA ALA A 52 -11.34 -1.10 -26.75
C ALA A 52 -10.01 -0.77 -26.02
N CYS A 53 -8.98 -1.61 -26.23
CA CYS A 53 -7.56 -1.33 -26.02
C CYS A 53 -6.77 -1.66 -27.30
N THR A 54 -5.84 -0.80 -27.72
CA THR A 54 -4.96 -1.02 -28.90
C THR A 54 -3.51 -0.71 -28.57
N ALA A 55 -2.56 -1.49 -29.10
CA ALA A 55 -1.12 -1.25 -28.94
C ALA A 55 -0.47 -0.78 -30.24
N ALA A 56 0.38 0.23 -30.17
CA ALA A 56 1.16 0.75 -31.31
C ALA A 56 2.61 1.04 -30.88
N PRO A 57 3.62 0.85 -31.76
CA PRO A 57 3.50 0.52 -33.18
C PRO A 57 3.32 -0.98 -33.51
N SER A 58 3.51 -1.89 -32.55
CA SER A 58 3.55 -3.34 -32.83
C SER A 58 2.26 -3.95 -33.39
N ALA A 59 1.13 -3.23 -33.31
CA ALA A 59 -0.20 -3.72 -33.64
C ALA A 59 -0.54 -5.04 -32.91
N ALA A 60 -0.08 -5.19 -31.65
CA ALA A 60 -0.33 -6.38 -30.86
C ALA A 60 -1.81 -6.76 -30.83
N THR A 61 -2.09 -8.05 -31.05
CA THR A 61 -3.44 -8.59 -31.03
C THR A 61 -3.78 -9.15 -29.65
N VAL A 62 -5.05 -9.07 -29.27
CA VAL A 62 -5.55 -9.64 -28.02
C VAL A 62 -5.73 -11.15 -28.19
N VAL A 63 -5.04 -11.95 -27.36
CA VAL A 63 -5.16 -13.42 -27.34
C VAL A 63 -5.61 -13.86 -25.94
N GLY A 64 -6.74 -14.56 -25.86
CA GLY A 64 -7.26 -15.05 -24.57
C GLY A 64 -7.59 -13.94 -23.57
N GLY A 65 -8.00 -12.75 -24.05
CA GLY A 65 -8.26 -11.58 -23.20
C GLY A 65 -6.99 -10.85 -22.74
N VAL A 66 -5.81 -11.23 -23.23
CA VAL A 66 -4.53 -10.58 -22.91
C VAL A 66 -3.98 -9.86 -24.13
N LEU A 67 -3.67 -8.57 -23.96
CA LEU A 67 -2.86 -7.78 -24.88
C LEU A 67 -1.41 -7.80 -24.39
N ALA A 68 -0.48 -8.27 -25.21
CA ALA A 68 0.95 -8.30 -24.88
C ALA A 68 1.70 -7.23 -25.69
N PRO A 69 1.92 -6.01 -25.13
CA PRO A 69 2.66 -4.96 -25.82
C PRO A 69 4.15 -5.30 -25.96
N ALA A 70 4.81 -4.82 -27.00
CA ALA A 70 6.25 -4.83 -27.16
C ALA A 70 6.92 -3.68 -26.38
N SER A 71 8.25 -3.72 -26.27
CA SER A 71 9.01 -2.61 -25.67
C SER A 71 8.80 -1.32 -26.45
N GLY A 72 8.54 -0.22 -25.73
CA GLY A 72 8.27 1.10 -26.30
C GLY A 72 6.86 1.28 -26.88
N ASP A 73 6.01 0.26 -26.85
CA ASP A 73 4.63 0.41 -27.31
C ASP A 73 3.82 1.36 -26.42
N THR A 74 2.84 2.02 -27.02
CA THR A 74 1.75 2.73 -26.32
C THR A 74 0.45 1.94 -26.48
N VAL A 75 -0.18 1.62 -25.36
CA VAL A 75 -1.48 0.96 -25.28
C VAL A 75 -2.55 1.98 -24.91
N ASN A 76 -3.52 2.20 -25.78
CA ASN A 76 -4.63 3.12 -25.55
C ASN A 76 -5.92 2.36 -25.30
N CYS A 77 -6.53 2.57 -24.13
CA CYS A 77 -7.78 1.96 -23.69
C CYS A 77 -8.89 3.01 -23.52
N THR A 78 -9.89 3.04 -24.40
CA THR A 78 -10.91 4.10 -24.44
C THR A 78 -12.34 3.62 -24.16
N GLY A 79 -12.54 2.31 -23.98
CA GLY A 79 -13.86 1.72 -23.71
C GLY A 79 -13.84 0.69 -22.58
N LEU A 80 -15.01 0.17 -22.24
CA LEU A 80 -15.13 -0.93 -21.28
C LEU A 80 -14.53 -2.20 -21.91
N THR A 81 -13.41 -2.69 -21.36
CA THR A 81 -12.81 -3.95 -21.81
C THR A 81 -12.63 -4.95 -20.69
N GLU A 82 -12.68 -6.22 -21.06
CA GLU A 82 -12.14 -7.34 -20.29
C GLU A 82 -10.74 -7.71 -20.81
N VAL A 83 -9.91 -6.70 -21.11
CA VAL A 83 -8.55 -6.91 -21.60
C VAL A 83 -7.55 -6.65 -20.49
N ALA A 84 -6.67 -7.62 -20.24
CA ALA A 84 -5.47 -7.45 -19.43
C ALA A 84 -4.30 -7.04 -20.33
N ILE A 85 -3.40 -6.20 -19.82
CA ILE A 85 -2.21 -5.75 -20.52
C ILE A 85 -0.99 -6.35 -19.83
N VAL A 86 -0.40 -7.38 -20.43
CA VAL A 86 0.64 -8.18 -19.77
C VAL A 86 1.81 -8.42 -20.70
N ASN A 87 2.94 -7.80 -20.40
CA ASN A 87 4.24 -8.21 -20.88
C ASN A 87 5.35 -7.69 -19.95
N VAL A 88 5.77 -8.52 -19.00
CA VAL A 88 6.80 -8.14 -18.00
C VAL A 88 8.21 -8.03 -18.58
N ALA A 89 8.43 -8.61 -19.77
CA ALA A 89 9.69 -8.50 -20.49
C ALA A 89 9.79 -7.22 -21.33
N ALA A 90 8.65 -6.59 -21.65
CA ALA A 90 8.63 -5.32 -22.37
C ALA A 90 9.09 -4.18 -21.45
N THR A 91 9.90 -3.29 -22.01
CA THR A 91 10.44 -2.11 -21.33
C THR A 91 9.92 -0.84 -21.97
N GLY A 92 9.75 0.22 -21.20
CA GLY A 92 9.32 1.52 -21.74
C GLY A 92 7.90 1.53 -22.32
N THR A 93 7.05 0.57 -21.94
CA THR A 93 5.67 0.51 -22.41
C THR A 93 4.84 1.63 -21.76
N THR A 94 4.03 2.31 -22.56
CA THR A 94 3.04 3.29 -22.08
C THR A 94 1.64 2.68 -22.12
N VAL A 95 0.83 2.88 -21.09
CA VAL A 95 -0.57 2.45 -21.01
C VAL A 95 -1.43 3.63 -20.60
N ASP A 96 -2.38 4.00 -21.45
CA ASP A 96 -3.32 5.08 -21.20
C ASP A 96 -4.75 4.53 -21.14
N VAL A 97 -5.32 4.51 -19.94
CA VAL A 97 -6.72 4.16 -19.68
C VAL A 97 -7.53 5.44 -19.56
N ALA A 98 -8.29 5.76 -20.60
CA ALA A 98 -9.09 6.99 -20.67
C ALA A 98 -10.27 6.97 -19.68
N ALA A 99 -10.85 8.14 -19.42
CA ALA A 99 -12.08 8.26 -18.65
C ALA A 99 -13.21 7.43 -19.31
N GLY A 100 -13.87 6.56 -18.55
CA GLY A 100 -14.85 5.59 -19.06
C GLY A 100 -14.24 4.32 -19.67
N GLY A 101 -12.92 4.27 -19.86
CA GLY A 101 -12.17 3.08 -20.20
C GLY A 101 -11.95 2.19 -18.98
N ASN A 102 -11.90 0.88 -19.19
CA ASN A 102 -11.54 -0.07 -18.14
C ASN A 102 -10.56 -1.14 -18.65
N VAL A 103 -9.61 -1.51 -17.80
CA VAL A 103 -8.78 -2.71 -17.95
C VAL A 103 -9.11 -3.70 -16.84
N ARG A 104 -9.16 -4.98 -17.18
CA ARG A 104 -9.54 -6.03 -16.23
C ARG A 104 -8.64 -7.25 -16.36
N SER A 105 -8.45 -7.96 -15.26
CA SER A 105 -7.75 -9.24 -15.23
C SER A 105 -8.39 -10.25 -16.19
N ALA A 106 -7.60 -10.87 -17.06
CA ALA A 106 -8.08 -11.88 -18.01
C ALA A 106 -8.48 -13.19 -17.33
N THR A 107 -7.93 -13.47 -16.15
CA THR A 107 -8.29 -14.62 -15.32
C THR A 107 -8.42 -14.21 -13.86
N ARG A 108 -9.07 -15.05 -13.06
CA ARG A 108 -9.28 -14.90 -11.61
C ARG A 108 -8.01 -14.74 -10.77
N GLN A 109 -6.84 -14.94 -11.37
CA GLN A 109 -5.55 -14.92 -10.70
C GLN A 109 -4.51 -14.07 -11.45
N ALA A 110 -4.92 -13.33 -12.48
CA ALA A 110 -4.01 -12.49 -13.26
C ALA A 110 -4.11 -11.01 -12.86
N PRO A 111 -3.03 -10.24 -13.02
CA PRO A 111 -3.10 -8.78 -12.96
C PRO A 111 -3.92 -8.23 -14.14
N ALA A 112 -4.50 -7.04 -13.96
CA ALA A 112 -5.09 -6.29 -15.08
C ALA A 112 -3.99 -5.63 -15.92
N VAL A 113 -2.91 -5.18 -15.27
CA VAL A 113 -1.73 -4.64 -15.94
C VAL A 113 -0.47 -5.24 -15.30
N ALA A 114 0.43 -5.79 -16.10
CA ALA A 114 1.76 -6.25 -15.66
C ALA A 114 2.85 -5.93 -16.68
N LEU A 115 3.79 -5.06 -16.30
CA LEU A 115 4.78 -4.47 -17.21
C LEU A 115 6.18 -4.44 -16.61
N GLY A 116 7.19 -4.49 -17.48
CA GLY A 116 8.60 -4.40 -17.13
C GLY A 116 9.06 -2.96 -16.83
N ALA A 117 10.38 -2.78 -16.78
CA ALA A 117 11.01 -1.54 -16.35
C ALA A 117 10.67 -0.34 -17.26
N GLY A 118 10.62 0.85 -16.67
CA GLY A 118 10.35 2.10 -17.37
C GLY A 118 8.92 2.24 -17.90
N ALA A 119 7.97 1.43 -17.40
CA ALA A 119 6.58 1.53 -17.81
C ALA A 119 5.94 2.85 -17.34
N THR A 120 5.10 3.43 -18.18
CA THR A 120 4.27 4.59 -17.83
C THR A 120 2.81 4.18 -17.89
N ILE A 121 2.07 4.36 -16.80
CA ILE A 121 0.65 4.01 -16.71
C ILE A 121 -0.14 5.25 -16.33
N THR A 122 -1.01 5.71 -17.23
CA THR A 122 -1.98 6.77 -16.97
C THR A 122 -3.37 6.15 -16.84
N ASN A 123 -3.99 6.27 -15.67
CA ASN A 123 -5.34 5.77 -15.43
C ASN A 123 -6.29 6.91 -15.06
N ALA A 124 -7.16 7.28 -16.00
CA ALA A 124 -8.32 8.15 -15.77
C ALA A 124 -9.65 7.37 -15.70
N GLY A 125 -9.62 6.07 -16.02
CA GLY A 125 -10.76 5.17 -16.00
C GLY A 125 -10.72 4.20 -14.81
N GLY A 126 -10.82 2.91 -15.08
CA GLY A 126 -10.77 1.87 -14.06
C GLY A 126 -9.79 0.73 -14.37
N ALA A 127 -9.08 0.27 -13.35
CA ALA A 127 -8.29 -0.96 -13.38
C ALA A 127 -8.78 -1.89 -12.28
N PHE A 128 -9.17 -3.10 -12.65
CA PHE A 128 -9.77 -4.07 -11.71
C PHE A 128 -9.16 -5.46 -11.88
N ALA A 129 -8.70 -6.06 -10.80
CA ALA A 129 -8.45 -7.50 -10.77
C ALA A 129 -9.55 -8.18 -9.97
N ASP A 130 -10.22 -9.16 -10.59
CA ASP A 130 -11.16 -10.03 -9.89
C ASP A 130 -10.38 -11.21 -9.30
N ARG A 131 -10.33 -11.29 -7.97
CA ARG A 131 -9.77 -12.43 -7.27
C ARG A 131 -10.89 -13.10 -6.49
N PRO A 132 -11.06 -14.43 -6.62
CA PRO A 132 -12.02 -15.14 -5.81
C PRO A 132 -11.57 -14.95 -4.37
N GLY A 133 -12.47 -14.44 -3.54
CA GLY A 133 -12.23 -14.27 -2.11
C GLY A 133 -12.18 -15.59 -1.35
N ASP A 134 -11.46 -16.57 -1.89
CA ASP A 134 -11.26 -17.91 -1.36
C ASP A 134 -9.94 -18.03 -0.57
N GLY A 135 -9.22 -16.92 -0.41
CA GLY A 135 -7.96 -16.85 0.32
C GLY A 135 -6.75 -17.40 -0.45
N THR A 136 -6.91 -17.81 -1.72
CA THR A 136 -5.78 -18.21 -2.56
C THR A 136 -5.04 -16.97 -3.05
N LEU A 137 -3.88 -16.69 -2.45
CA LEU A 137 -3.02 -15.62 -2.92
C LEU A 137 -2.54 -15.90 -4.35
N VAL A 138 -2.62 -14.89 -5.20
CA VAL A 138 -1.68 -14.77 -6.31
C VAL A 138 -0.36 -14.28 -5.72
N ALA A 139 0.62 -15.17 -5.64
CA ALA A 139 1.97 -14.77 -5.24
C ALA A 139 2.46 -13.65 -6.17
N ASN A 140 2.81 -12.48 -5.60
CA ASN A 140 3.44 -11.35 -6.29
C ASN A 140 2.62 -10.61 -7.36
N GLY A 141 1.29 -10.75 -7.40
CA GLY A 141 0.44 -9.98 -8.30
C GLY A 141 -0.32 -8.87 -7.58
N GLY A 142 -0.37 -7.66 -8.14
CA GLY A 142 -1.36 -6.62 -7.85
C GLY A 142 -2.37 -6.44 -8.99
N THR A 143 -3.37 -5.57 -8.86
CA THR A 143 -4.19 -5.17 -10.02
C THR A 143 -3.31 -4.54 -11.10
N ILE A 144 -2.43 -3.65 -10.68
CA ILE A 144 -1.27 -3.19 -11.43
C ILE A 144 -0.04 -3.82 -10.79
N THR A 145 0.78 -4.48 -11.61
CA THR A 145 2.06 -5.07 -11.20
C THR A 145 3.16 -4.46 -12.06
N ILE A 146 4.20 -3.94 -11.43
CA ILE A 146 5.33 -3.30 -12.13
C ILE A 146 6.63 -3.95 -11.70
N TYR A 147 7.53 -4.14 -12.65
CA TYR A 147 8.82 -4.79 -12.45
C TYR A 147 9.95 -3.83 -12.83
N GLY A 148 11.08 -3.95 -12.14
CA GLY A 148 12.29 -3.18 -12.46
C GLY A 148 12.15 -1.66 -12.25
N ALA A 149 13.21 -0.92 -12.55
CA ALA A 149 13.31 0.48 -12.14
C ALA A 149 12.51 1.46 -13.02
N GLY A 150 12.21 2.64 -12.46
CA GLY A 150 11.82 3.83 -13.24
C GLY A 150 10.39 3.83 -13.77
N ASN A 151 9.49 3.08 -13.14
CA ASN A 151 8.08 3.06 -13.52
C ASN A 151 7.36 4.34 -13.04
N THR A 152 6.41 4.83 -13.83
CA THR A 152 5.56 5.97 -13.48
C THR A 152 4.10 5.58 -13.56
N ILE A 153 3.32 5.87 -12.51
CA ILE A 153 1.89 5.63 -12.44
C ILE A 153 1.21 6.96 -12.12
N THR A 154 0.34 7.42 -13.00
CA THR A 154 -0.53 8.58 -12.78
C THR A 154 -1.97 8.10 -12.71
N ASN A 155 -2.59 8.19 -11.55
CA ASN A 155 -3.95 7.75 -11.31
C ASN A 155 -4.87 8.94 -10.99
N ALA A 156 -5.86 9.17 -11.85
CA ALA A 156 -7.02 10.03 -11.62
C ALA A 156 -8.34 9.22 -11.55
N GLY A 157 -8.29 7.96 -11.97
CA GLY A 157 -9.40 7.02 -11.96
C GLY A 157 -9.44 6.13 -10.72
N THR A 158 -9.93 4.90 -10.88
CA THR A 158 -9.97 3.87 -9.83
C THR A 158 -9.01 2.72 -10.14
N ILE A 159 -8.19 2.34 -9.17
CA ILE A 159 -7.42 1.08 -9.19
C ILE A 159 -7.89 0.28 -7.99
N GLU A 160 -8.55 -0.84 -8.24
CA GLU A 160 -9.12 -1.67 -7.19
C GLU A 160 -8.59 -3.09 -7.27
N ALA A 161 -8.21 -3.62 -6.11
CA ALA A 161 -7.99 -5.04 -5.90
C ALA A 161 -8.94 -5.58 -4.84
N ARG A 162 -9.45 -6.79 -5.09
CA ARG A 162 -10.04 -7.64 -4.05
C ARG A 162 -8.98 -8.65 -3.62
N ASP A 163 -8.77 -8.78 -2.32
CA ASP A 163 -7.90 -9.80 -1.73
C ASP A 163 -6.45 -9.78 -2.29
N GLY A 164 -5.86 -8.58 -2.33
CA GLY A 164 -4.49 -8.37 -2.78
C GLY A 164 -4.14 -6.91 -3.04
N PRO A 165 -2.86 -6.59 -3.32
CA PRO A 165 -2.45 -5.22 -3.58
C PRO A 165 -3.10 -4.64 -4.84
N ALA A 166 -3.53 -3.39 -4.76
CA ALA A 166 -3.99 -2.65 -5.93
C ALA A 166 -2.80 -2.31 -6.84
N ILE A 167 -1.67 -1.93 -6.24
CA ILE A 167 -0.39 -1.73 -6.94
C ILE A 167 0.70 -2.55 -6.24
N GLN A 168 1.39 -3.40 -6.99
CA GLN A 168 2.50 -4.20 -6.51
C GLN A 168 3.78 -3.92 -7.30
N GLY A 169 4.77 -3.34 -6.63
CA GLY A 169 6.12 -3.11 -7.13
C GLY A 169 7.21 -3.75 -6.26
N LEU A 170 6.93 -4.15 -5.03
CA LEU A 170 7.92 -4.86 -4.20
C LEU A 170 7.89 -6.36 -4.50
N ILE A 171 8.46 -6.76 -5.63
CA ILE A 171 8.48 -8.15 -6.09
C ILE A 171 9.84 -8.74 -5.77
N ASN A 172 9.88 -9.84 -5.01
CA ASN A 172 11.12 -10.43 -4.49
C ASN A 172 12.20 -10.70 -5.55
N THR A 173 11.80 -10.98 -6.79
CA THR A 173 12.71 -11.28 -7.91
C THR A 173 13.12 -10.06 -8.72
N ALA A 174 12.39 -8.94 -8.64
CA ALA A 174 12.66 -7.73 -9.39
C ALA A 174 11.92 -6.51 -8.77
N PRO A 175 12.43 -5.95 -7.65
CA PRO A 175 11.81 -4.80 -7.01
C PRO A 175 11.73 -3.58 -7.94
N ALA A 176 10.60 -2.90 -7.93
CA ALA A 176 10.35 -1.70 -8.70
C ALA A 176 10.90 -0.46 -7.98
N THR A 177 12.20 -0.25 -8.11
CA THR A 177 12.89 0.90 -7.52
C THR A 177 12.61 2.19 -8.30
N GLY A 178 12.65 3.34 -7.62
CA GLY A 178 12.46 4.62 -8.28
C GLY A 178 11.06 4.82 -8.87
N THR A 179 10.05 4.08 -8.38
CA THR A 179 8.68 4.20 -8.90
C THR A 179 8.11 5.57 -8.52
N VAL A 180 7.53 6.28 -9.49
CA VAL A 180 6.77 7.51 -9.26
C VAL A 180 5.28 7.19 -9.28
N LEU A 181 4.55 7.51 -8.21
CA LEU A 181 3.11 7.37 -8.10
C LEU A 181 2.47 8.74 -7.86
N ASN A 182 1.69 9.22 -8.82
CA ASN A 182 0.91 10.45 -8.72
C ASN A 182 -0.57 10.08 -8.63
N ASN A 183 -1.16 10.20 -7.45
CA ASN A 183 -2.55 9.83 -7.19
C ASN A 183 -3.43 11.05 -6.91
N SER A 184 -4.47 11.19 -7.72
CA SER A 184 -5.61 12.11 -7.51
C SER A 184 -6.96 11.37 -7.52
N GLY A 185 -6.95 10.08 -7.88
CA GLY A 185 -8.12 9.21 -7.87
C GLY A 185 -8.19 8.28 -6.66
N VAL A 186 -8.76 7.09 -6.84
CA VAL A 186 -8.92 6.08 -5.79
C VAL A 186 -7.99 4.90 -6.07
N ILE A 187 -7.21 4.51 -5.08
CA ILE A 187 -6.46 3.26 -5.06
C ILE A 187 -6.94 2.48 -3.84
N ARG A 188 -7.54 1.32 -4.05
CA ARG A 188 -8.15 0.56 -2.96
C ARG A 188 -7.82 -0.92 -3.03
N ASN A 189 -7.45 -1.47 -1.88
CA ASN A 189 -7.50 -2.90 -1.64
C ASN A 189 -8.63 -3.20 -0.65
N THR A 190 -9.53 -4.10 -1.05
CA THR A 190 -10.53 -4.68 -0.15
C THR A 190 -10.19 -6.14 0.09
N ASN A 191 -9.59 -6.39 1.24
CA ASN A 191 -9.12 -7.70 1.69
C ASN A 191 -10.07 -8.30 2.73
N ASP A 192 -11.32 -8.53 2.32
CA ASP A 192 -12.34 -9.05 3.22
C ASP A 192 -12.15 -10.57 3.46
N THR A 193 -11.35 -11.28 2.65
CA THR A 193 -11.22 -12.74 2.73
C THR A 193 -9.80 -13.29 2.73
N ALA A 194 -8.76 -12.54 2.32
CA ALA A 194 -7.42 -13.12 2.30
C ALA A 194 -6.87 -13.31 3.71
N THR A 195 -6.40 -14.53 3.96
CA THR A 195 -5.73 -14.97 5.18
C THR A 195 -4.32 -14.41 5.33
N ASN A 196 -3.82 -13.76 4.28
CA ASN A 196 -2.49 -13.20 4.23
C ASN A 196 -2.61 -11.70 4.07
N SER A 197 -1.74 -11.01 4.77
CA SER A 197 -1.64 -9.58 4.74
C SER A 197 -1.54 -9.06 3.27
N SER A 198 -2.12 -7.90 2.94
CA SER A 198 -1.95 -7.23 1.64
C SER A 198 -2.05 -5.72 1.79
N ALA A 199 -1.07 -4.96 1.27
CA ALA A 199 -1.14 -3.50 1.27
C ALA A 199 -2.08 -3.00 0.17
N ALA A 200 -2.52 -1.74 0.16
CA ALA A 200 -3.17 -1.20 -1.04
C ALA A 200 -2.13 -0.88 -2.13
N VAL A 201 -1.02 -0.26 -1.72
CA VAL A 201 0.12 0.07 -2.58
C VAL A 201 1.41 -0.46 -1.94
N THR A 202 2.22 -1.16 -2.72
CA THR A 202 3.52 -1.67 -2.31
C THR A 202 4.58 -1.24 -3.32
N LEU A 203 5.54 -0.40 -2.95
CA LEU A 203 6.61 0.08 -3.85
C LEU A 203 8.01 -0.25 -3.30
N GLY A 204 8.98 -0.34 -4.20
CA GLY A 204 10.39 -0.57 -3.85
C GLY A 204 11.08 0.68 -3.28
N ASP A 205 12.41 0.59 -3.19
CA ASP A 205 13.25 1.69 -2.71
C ASP A 205 13.22 2.90 -3.64
N ASN A 206 13.49 4.09 -3.08
CA ASN A 206 13.51 5.38 -3.77
C ASN A 206 12.19 5.72 -4.47
N ALA A 207 11.07 5.20 -3.98
CA ALA A 207 9.76 5.52 -4.53
C ALA A 207 9.40 6.98 -4.22
N ARG A 208 8.70 7.64 -5.15
CA ARG A 208 8.13 8.97 -4.95
C ARG A 208 6.62 8.88 -5.07
N VAL A 209 5.90 9.20 -4.01
CA VAL A 209 4.44 9.14 -3.95
C VAL A 209 3.89 10.53 -3.69
N THR A 210 3.04 11.03 -4.58
CA THR A 210 2.27 12.26 -4.37
C THR A 210 0.79 11.91 -4.39
N ASN A 211 0.08 12.19 -3.31
CA ASN A 211 -1.37 12.03 -3.19
C ASN A 211 -2.04 13.41 -3.10
N SER A 212 -2.56 13.89 -4.23
CA SER A 212 -2.99 15.29 -4.46
C SER A 212 -4.50 15.48 -4.48
N GLY A 213 -5.21 14.80 -3.57
CA GLY A 213 -6.69 14.78 -3.51
C GLY A 213 -7.32 13.42 -3.74
N GLY A 214 -6.49 12.40 -3.97
CA GLY A 214 -6.93 11.02 -4.06
C GLY A 214 -7.03 10.31 -2.71
N THR A 215 -7.57 9.10 -2.76
CA THR A 215 -7.60 8.16 -1.63
C THR A 215 -6.70 6.97 -1.91
N ILE A 216 -5.83 6.63 -0.96
CA ILE A 216 -5.15 5.33 -0.90
C ILE A 216 -5.72 4.57 0.30
N GLU A 217 -6.42 3.47 0.06
CA GLU A 217 -7.17 2.77 1.10
C GLU A 217 -6.88 1.27 1.13
N MET A 218 -6.51 0.78 2.30
CA MET A 218 -6.58 -0.64 2.64
C MET A 218 -7.76 -0.85 3.59
N ARG A 219 -8.64 -1.78 3.24
CA ARG A 219 -9.73 -2.25 4.09
C ARG A 219 -9.71 -3.77 4.13
N GLY A 220 -9.46 -4.38 5.28
CA GLY A 220 -9.42 -5.84 5.34
C GLY A 220 -8.95 -6.43 6.66
N GLY A 221 -8.76 -7.75 6.68
CA GLY A 221 -8.20 -8.45 7.84
C GLY A 221 -6.75 -8.87 7.68
N GLY A 222 -6.06 -9.04 8.81
CA GLY A 222 -4.62 -9.38 8.88
C GLY A 222 -3.75 -8.14 8.69
N GLY A 223 -2.79 -7.91 9.58
CA GLY A 223 -2.04 -6.65 9.63
C GLY A 223 -1.40 -6.32 8.28
N ARG A 224 -1.63 -5.10 7.75
CA ARG A 224 -0.85 -4.50 6.66
C ARG A 224 -1.21 -3.04 6.38
N GLU A 225 -0.54 -2.48 5.37
CA GLU A 225 -0.43 -1.05 5.12
C GLU A 225 -1.44 -0.52 4.09
N ALA A 226 -1.89 0.73 4.19
CA ALA A 226 -2.47 1.38 3.01
C ALA A 226 -1.36 1.66 1.97
N LEU A 227 -0.22 2.15 2.43
CA LEU A 227 0.95 2.44 1.61
C LEU A 227 2.23 1.86 2.23
N LEU A 228 2.92 0.99 1.51
CA LEU A 228 4.25 0.49 1.84
C LEU A 228 5.27 1.00 0.81
N VAL A 229 6.35 1.62 1.27
CA VAL A 229 7.48 2.04 0.43
C VAL A 229 8.82 1.58 1.01
N GLY A 230 9.79 1.32 0.13
CA GLY A 230 11.15 0.95 0.50
C GLY A 230 11.98 2.11 1.06
N ALA A 231 13.27 1.89 1.27
CA ALA A 231 14.21 2.89 1.80
C ALA A 231 14.43 4.05 0.81
N GLY A 232 14.78 5.24 1.33
CA GLY A 232 15.06 6.42 0.50
C GLY A 232 13.83 7.02 -0.18
N SER A 233 12.63 6.66 0.24
CA SER A 233 11.39 7.05 -0.43
C SER A 233 10.89 8.43 0.01
N GLN A 234 10.11 9.07 -0.84
CA GLN A 234 9.51 10.39 -0.58
C GLN A 234 8.00 10.29 -0.73
N ILE A 235 7.25 10.68 0.29
CA ILE A 235 5.79 10.68 0.31
C ILE A 235 5.29 12.08 0.59
N GLU A 236 4.41 12.58 -0.27
CA GLU A 236 3.71 13.84 -0.13
C GLU A 236 2.20 13.56 -0.15
N ASN A 237 1.55 13.67 1.01
CA ASN A 237 0.09 13.62 1.12
C ASN A 237 -0.43 15.05 1.26
N GLN A 238 -0.94 15.61 0.18
CA GLN A 238 -1.36 17.01 0.13
C GLN A 238 -2.71 17.22 0.84
N ALA A 239 -3.14 18.47 1.01
CA ALA A 239 -4.26 18.86 1.87
C ALA A 239 -5.58 18.08 1.65
N LEU A 240 -5.87 17.68 0.42
CA LEU A 240 -7.08 16.91 0.08
C LEU A 240 -6.85 15.39 0.04
N GLY A 241 -5.60 14.94 0.17
CA GLY A 241 -5.21 13.54 0.10
C GLY A 241 -5.60 12.78 1.37
N VAL A 242 -6.13 11.57 1.17
CA VAL A 242 -6.47 10.63 2.24
C VAL A 242 -5.67 9.34 2.08
N ILE A 243 -4.98 8.92 3.14
CA ILE A 243 -4.38 7.59 3.24
C ILE A 243 -5.01 6.88 4.43
N ARG A 244 -5.68 5.76 4.19
CA ARG A 244 -6.48 5.08 5.22
C ARG A 244 -6.22 3.59 5.27
N ALA A 245 -5.98 3.09 6.48
CA ALA A 245 -5.95 1.66 6.77
C ALA A 245 -7.04 1.30 7.78
N THR A 246 -7.92 0.39 7.41
CA THR A 246 -9.03 -0.06 8.27
C THR A 246 -9.01 -1.57 8.42
N GLU A 247 -8.81 -2.01 9.66
CA GLU A 247 -9.01 -3.39 10.06
C GLU A 247 -10.51 -3.71 10.11
N THR A 248 -10.96 -4.62 9.27
CA THR A 248 -12.37 -5.08 9.25
C THR A 248 -12.55 -6.49 9.79
N ARG A 249 -11.46 -7.26 9.93
CA ARG A 249 -11.48 -8.64 10.45
C ARG A 249 -10.18 -9.02 11.17
N THR A 250 -10.28 -9.87 12.18
CA THR A 250 -9.13 -10.56 12.79
C THR A 250 -8.94 -11.91 12.11
N PHE A 251 -7.85 -12.12 11.37
CA PHE A 251 -7.46 -13.48 10.97
C PHE A 251 -6.53 -14.04 12.04
N PHE A 252 -7.07 -14.98 12.83
CA PHE A 252 -6.27 -15.83 13.70
C PHE A 252 -5.69 -16.95 12.85
N THR A 253 -4.55 -16.71 12.20
CA THR A 253 -3.67 -17.84 11.92
C THR A 253 -2.99 -18.19 13.24
N ASN A 254 -3.12 -19.46 13.61
CA ASN A 254 -2.50 -20.24 14.68
C ASN A 254 -0.96 -20.10 14.87
N SER A 255 -0.36 -19.02 14.36
CA SER A 255 1.00 -18.58 14.68
C SER A 255 0.94 -17.48 15.74
N ASN A 256 1.79 -17.58 16.77
CA ASN A 256 1.98 -16.63 17.88
C ASN A 256 2.50 -15.23 17.46
N PHE A 257 2.09 -14.71 16.29
CA PHE A 257 2.62 -13.50 15.67
C PHE A 257 1.51 -12.58 15.14
N ILE A 258 0.51 -12.21 15.96
CA ILE A 258 -0.13 -10.90 15.74
C ILE A 258 0.75 -9.86 16.44
N THR A 259 1.82 -9.43 15.77
CA THR A 259 2.69 -8.37 16.28
C THR A 259 2.42 -7.01 15.62
N ARG A 260 1.51 -6.95 14.63
CA ARG A 260 1.13 -5.71 13.90
C ARG A 260 -0.32 -5.73 13.46
N GLY A 261 -1.05 -4.65 13.70
CA GLY A 261 -2.39 -4.43 13.14
C GLY A 261 -2.36 -3.52 11.91
N ALA A 262 -3.47 -2.84 11.60
CA ALA A 262 -3.58 -1.97 10.42
C ALA A 262 -2.54 -0.84 10.47
N THR A 263 -1.93 -0.52 9.32
CA THR A 263 -0.95 0.57 9.22
C THR A 263 -1.30 1.53 8.11
N GLY A 264 -1.32 2.85 8.35
CA GLY A 264 -1.60 3.82 7.30
C GLY A 264 -0.48 3.83 6.27
N ILE A 265 0.71 4.24 6.72
CA ILE A 265 1.92 4.28 5.92
C ILE A 265 3.03 3.50 6.63
N GLN A 266 3.73 2.63 5.90
CA GLN A 266 5.03 2.12 6.30
C GLN A 266 6.11 2.59 5.33
N MET A 267 7.20 3.10 5.87
CA MET A 267 8.37 3.53 5.09
C MET A 267 9.66 2.93 5.62
N GLY A 268 10.56 2.61 4.69
CA GLY A 268 11.93 2.22 5.01
C GLY A 268 12.81 3.38 5.51
N ALA A 269 14.05 3.06 5.84
CA ALA A 269 15.04 4.01 6.35
C ALA A 269 15.30 5.15 5.36
N ASN A 270 15.79 6.28 5.85
CA ASN A 270 16.12 7.46 5.04
C ASN A 270 14.95 8.00 4.19
N SER A 271 13.71 7.77 4.62
CA SER A 271 12.52 8.20 3.89
C SER A 271 11.96 9.50 4.44
N THR A 272 11.21 10.23 3.61
CA THR A 272 10.55 11.48 4.00
C THR A 272 9.05 11.40 3.81
N LEU A 273 8.30 11.94 4.77
CA LEU A 273 6.87 12.16 4.69
C LEU A 273 6.56 13.63 4.91
N VAL A 274 5.84 14.24 3.97
CA VAL A 274 5.19 15.53 4.14
C VAL A 274 3.69 15.29 4.10
N ASN A 275 3.03 15.47 5.24
CA ASN A 275 1.58 15.33 5.37
C ASN A 275 0.93 16.70 5.60
N ALA A 276 0.08 17.11 4.66
CA ALA A 276 -0.87 18.21 4.80
C ALA A 276 -2.32 17.72 4.79
N GLY A 277 -2.56 16.49 4.29
CA GLY A 277 -3.87 15.85 4.25
C GLY A 277 -4.19 15.03 5.50
N ARG A 278 -4.92 13.94 5.30
CA ARG A 278 -5.35 13.04 6.37
C ARG A 278 -4.75 11.65 6.23
N ILE A 279 -4.17 11.15 7.31
CA ILE A 279 -3.72 9.77 7.46
C ILE A 279 -4.51 9.15 8.61
N GLU A 280 -5.20 8.04 8.34
CA GLU A 280 -6.09 7.38 9.29
C GLU A 280 -5.76 5.89 9.43
N THR A 281 -5.64 5.43 10.66
CA THR A 281 -5.60 4.01 10.97
C THR A 281 -6.68 3.66 11.99
N SER A 282 -7.53 2.72 11.59
CA SER A 282 -8.51 2.10 12.47
C SER A 282 -8.20 0.62 12.60
N ALA A 283 -7.67 0.22 13.75
CA ALA A 283 -7.44 -1.17 14.13
C ALA A 283 -8.35 -1.55 15.29
N ALA A 284 -9.64 -1.23 15.20
CA ALA A 284 -10.59 -1.35 16.30
C ALA A 284 -10.74 -2.78 16.84
N LEU A 285 -10.32 -3.80 16.09
CA LEU A 285 -10.44 -5.19 16.49
C LEU A 285 -9.23 -5.67 17.31
N THR A 286 -8.02 -5.33 16.89
CA THR A 286 -6.78 -5.72 17.60
C THR A 286 -6.29 -4.67 18.58
N GLY A 287 -6.61 -3.40 18.33
CA GLY A 287 -6.00 -2.24 18.98
C GLY A 287 -4.51 -2.05 18.64
N LEU A 288 -3.98 -2.83 17.69
CA LEU A 288 -2.58 -2.84 17.28
C LEU A 288 -2.41 -2.10 15.95
N GLY A 289 -1.25 -1.50 15.71
CA GLY A 289 -0.95 -0.83 14.44
C GLY A 289 -0.76 0.67 14.56
N GLU A 290 -0.40 1.29 13.45
CA GLU A 290 0.18 2.64 13.44
C GLU A 290 -0.36 3.49 12.28
N ALA A 291 -0.56 4.80 12.46
CA ALA A 291 -0.87 5.67 11.32
C ALA A 291 0.34 5.87 10.41
N VAL A 292 1.51 6.13 11.00
CA VAL A 292 2.79 6.17 10.30
C VAL A 292 3.80 5.29 11.02
N TYR A 293 4.37 4.34 10.28
CA TYR A 293 5.37 3.41 10.78
C TYR A 293 6.69 3.54 10.01
N LEU A 294 7.77 3.82 10.73
CA LEU A 294 9.10 4.03 10.17
C LEU A 294 9.99 2.84 10.55
N VAL A 295 10.58 2.21 9.54
CA VAL A 295 11.52 1.09 9.69
C VAL A 295 12.94 1.59 9.44
N GLY A 296 13.77 1.58 10.46
CA GLY A 296 15.14 2.09 10.41
C GLY A 296 15.26 3.54 10.87
N THR A 297 16.42 4.12 10.58
CA THR A 297 16.84 5.47 10.99
C THR A 297 16.92 6.41 9.79
N GLY A 298 17.20 7.70 10.03
CA GLY A 298 17.42 8.70 8.97
C GLY A 298 16.14 9.23 8.32
N SER A 299 14.97 8.79 8.80
CA SER A 299 13.68 9.19 8.23
C SER A 299 13.15 10.48 8.88
N ALA A 300 12.40 11.26 8.11
CA ALA A 300 11.81 12.52 8.54
C ALA A 300 10.31 12.60 8.26
N VAL A 301 9.54 13.08 9.23
CA VAL A 301 8.10 13.34 9.10
C VAL A 301 7.82 14.81 9.35
N THR A 302 7.15 15.47 8.41
CA THR A 302 6.61 16.82 8.57
C THR A 302 5.09 16.75 8.48
N ASN A 303 4.41 17.04 9.58
CA ASN A 303 2.96 17.04 9.65
C ASN A 303 2.40 18.45 9.83
N SER A 304 1.51 18.84 8.92
CA SER A 304 0.65 20.04 8.98
C SER A 304 -0.84 19.69 8.86
N GLY A 305 -1.16 18.44 8.51
CA GLY A 305 -2.52 17.91 8.46
C GLY A 305 -2.87 17.07 9.70
N THR A 306 -3.68 16.03 9.48
CA THR A 306 -4.15 15.12 10.54
C THR A 306 -3.52 13.73 10.38
N ILE A 307 -2.95 13.21 11.48
CA ILE A 307 -2.56 11.81 11.61
C ILE A 307 -3.37 11.22 12.77
N ASP A 308 -4.27 10.29 12.46
CA ASP A 308 -5.27 9.75 13.38
C ASP A 308 -5.07 8.24 13.57
N ALA A 309 -4.71 7.87 14.79
CA ALA A 309 -4.56 6.51 15.26
C ALA A 309 -5.38 6.28 16.55
N THR A 310 -6.47 7.03 16.75
CA THR A 310 -7.34 6.90 17.94
C THR A 310 -7.86 5.48 18.16
N ALA A 311 -8.15 4.77 17.06
CA ALA A 311 -8.57 3.37 17.05
C ALA A 311 -7.41 2.39 16.79
N ALA A 312 -6.16 2.81 16.97
CA ALA A 312 -4.95 2.00 16.80
C ALA A 312 -3.97 2.20 17.96
N GLN A 313 -2.70 1.85 17.78
CA GLN A 313 -1.71 1.93 18.86
C GLN A 313 -0.98 3.28 18.88
N TYR A 314 -0.37 3.68 17.75
CA TYR A 314 0.43 4.90 17.67
C TYR A 314 0.08 5.76 16.45
N ALA A 315 0.09 7.09 16.60
CA ALA A 315 0.00 7.98 15.43
C ALA A 315 1.29 7.90 14.60
N ILE A 316 2.45 7.98 15.25
CA ILE A 316 3.76 7.78 14.62
C ILE A 316 4.58 6.82 15.47
N ARG A 317 5.15 5.80 14.84
CA ARG A 317 6.12 4.92 15.49
C ARG A 317 7.34 4.73 14.61
N ALA A 318 8.51 5.02 15.14
CA ALA A 318 9.79 4.73 14.51
C ALA A 318 10.51 3.62 15.27
N VAL A 319 11.03 2.65 14.53
CA VAL A 319 11.75 1.50 15.06
C VAL A 319 12.92 1.19 14.16
N ALA A 320 14.11 1.05 14.73
CA ALA A 320 15.29 0.57 14.03
C ALA A 320 15.94 -0.64 14.73
N ASP A 321 16.81 -1.32 13.99
CA ASP A 321 17.72 -2.32 14.55
C ASP A 321 18.68 -1.69 15.55
N LEU A 322 19.19 -2.49 16.49
CA LEU A 322 20.03 -2.05 17.61
C LEU A 322 21.36 -1.41 17.18
N ASP A 323 21.83 -1.72 15.97
CA ASP A 323 23.08 -1.21 15.41
C ASP A 323 22.85 -0.13 14.34
N ALA A 324 21.60 0.32 14.17
CA ALA A 324 21.25 1.32 13.18
C ALA A 324 21.80 2.70 13.58
N THR A 325 22.41 3.40 12.63
CA THR A 325 22.95 4.75 12.82
C THR A 325 22.10 5.78 12.08
N GLY A 326 22.03 6.99 12.62
CA GLY A 326 21.18 8.07 12.09
C GLY A 326 20.00 8.35 13.01
N SER A 327 19.35 9.50 12.80
CA SER A 327 18.29 9.98 13.67
C SER A 327 16.95 10.09 12.97
N VAL A 328 15.88 10.04 13.76
CA VAL A 328 14.52 10.29 13.29
C VAL A 328 14.16 11.74 13.61
N THR A 329 13.61 12.45 12.63
CA THR A 329 13.10 13.81 12.81
C THR A 329 11.59 13.85 12.62
N ILE A 330 10.87 14.44 13.57
CA ILE A 330 9.42 14.66 13.46
C ILE A 330 9.16 16.14 13.70
N THR A 331 8.55 16.81 12.73
CA THR A 331 8.08 18.20 12.86
C THR A 331 6.56 18.20 12.76
N ASN A 332 5.89 18.77 13.76
CA ASN A 332 4.44 18.86 13.80
C ASN A 332 3.99 20.31 13.88
N SER A 333 2.98 20.66 13.10
CA SER A 333 2.20 21.91 13.12
C SER A 333 0.71 21.65 12.94
N GLY A 334 0.31 20.38 12.81
CA GLY A 334 -1.07 19.92 12.69
C GLY A 334 -1.49 19.03 13.87
N THR A 335 -2.38 18.08 13.60
CA THR A 335 -2.99 17.23 14.63
C THR A 335 -2.42 15.81 14.60
N LEU A 336 -1.98 15.32 15.76
CA LEU A 336 -1.61 13.92 16.02
C LEU A 336 -2.55 13.34 17.08
N LEU A 337 -3.41 12.40 16.67
CA LEU A 337 -4.30 11.70 17.58
C LEU A 337 -3.75 10.29 17.84
N GLY A 338 -3.05 10.13 18.94
CA GLY A 338 -2.54 8.85 19.41
C GLY A 338 -3.62 7.93 19.93
N GLY A 339 -3.30 6.63 19.91
CA GLY A 339 -4.17 5.58 20.42
C GLY A 339 -3.68 5.01 21.76
N SER A 340 -3.82 3.70 21.92
CA SER A 340 -3.50 3.00 23.18
C SER A 340 -2.02 3.06 23.60
N GLY A 341 -1.11 3.21 22.64
CA GLY A 341 0.33 3.33 22.88
C GLY A 341 0.82 4.78 23.01
N GLY A 342 0.11 5.74 22.40
CA GLY A 342 0.43 7.16 22.45
C GLY A 342 0.47 7.82 21.07
N ALA A 343 0.86 9.09 21.03
CA ALA A 343 0.99 9.82 19.78
C ALA A 343 2.27 9.45 19.05
N ILE A 344 3.41 9.46 19.73
CA ILE A 344 4.72 9.23 19.13
C ILE A 344 5.51 8.24 19.97
N LEU A 345 6.08 7.22 19.33
CA LEU A 345 7.13 6.37 19.89
C LEU A 345 8.34 6.35 18.94
N ILE A 346 9.51 6.71 19.44
CA ILE A 346 10.78 6.54 18.73
C ILE A 346 11.63 5.55 19.53
N ASP A 347 11.77 4.33 19.02
CA ASP A 347 12.74 3.34 19.49
C ASP A 347 14.05 3.50 18.71
N GLN A 348 15.20 3.39 19.39
CA GLN A 348 16.52 3.80 18.85
C GLN A 348 16.59 5.32 18.61
N GLY A 349 16.09 6.08 19.58
CA GLY A 349 15.94 7.53 19.48
C GLY A 349 17.21 8.34 19.76
N ASN A 350 18.39 7.75 19.70
CA ASN A 350 19.63 8.53 19.84
C ASN A 350 19.78 9.50 18.65
N GLY A 351 20.03 10.77 18.97
CA GLY A 351 20.01 11.88 18.02
C GLY A 351 18.61 12.31 17.56
N ALA A 352 17.52 11.73 18.07
CA ALA A 352 16.17 12.06 17.61
C ALA A 352 15.81 13.53 17.88
N LEU A 353 15.07 14.12 16.95
CA LEU A 353 14.56 15.49 17.04
C LEU A 353 13.04 15.48 16.85
N VAL A 354 12.30 15.91 17.87
CA VAL A 354 10.87 16.18 17.77
C VAL A 354 10.67 17.70 17.89
N THR A 355 10.13 18.31 16.85
CA THR A 355 9.81 19.74 16.80
C THR A 355 8.30 19.91 16.85
N LEU A 356 7.82 20.64 17.85
CA LEU A 356 6.44 21.10 17.94
C LEU A 356 6.43 22.58 17.56
N ASP A 357 5.73 22.90 16.48
CA ASP A 357 5.55 24.27 15.98
C ASP A 357 4.11 24.75 16.25
N THR A 358 3.87 26.02 15.98
CA THR A 358 2.57 26.69 16.07
C THR A 358 1.49 25.88 15.36
N GLY A 359 0.38 25.65 16.05
CA GLY A 359 -0.73 24.83 15.53
C GLY A 359 -0.66 23.36 15.93
N SER A 360 0.45 22.90 16.53
CA SER A 360 0.56 21.54 17.04
C SER A 360 -0.56 21.20 18.01
N GLN A 361 -1.25 20.09 17.73
CA GLN A 361 -2.19 19.45 18.64
C GLN A 361 -1.81 17.99 18.74
N ILE A 362 -1.50 17.55 19.95
CA ILE A 362 -1.19 16.15 20.23
C ILE A 362 -2.22 15.63 21.22
N THR A 363 -2.59 14.37 21.06
CA THR A 363 -3.35 13.59 22.03
C THR A 363 -2.64 12.26 22.23
N GLY A 364 -2.18 11.97 23.44
CA GLY A 364 -1.42 10.77 23.78
C GLY A 364 0.08 11.03 23.97
N SER A 365 0.80 10.07 24.57
CA SER A 365 2.19 10.30 24.96
C SER A 365 3.17 10.42 23.78
N VAL A 366 4.22 11.23 23.96
CA VAL A 366 5.40 11.30 23.10
C VAL A 366 6.57 10.69 23.86
N THR A 367 7.09 9.57 23.36
CA THR A 367 8.15 8.81 24.03
C THR A 367 9.31 8.56 23.08
N VAL A 368 10.51 8.89 23.56
CA VAL A 368 11.77 8.54 22.91
C VAL A 368 12.53 7.58 23.81
N ARG A 369 12.98 6.45 23.27
CA ARG A 369 13.77 5.45 23.98
C ARG A 369 14.92 4.99 23.13
N ASP A 370 15.99 4.63 23.81
CA ASP A 370 17.05 3.86 23.20
C ASP A 370 16.94 2.40 23.63
N ARG A 371 17.64 1.53 22.92
CA ARG A 371 17.70 0.10 23.27
C ARG A 371 19.13 -0.38 23.12
N GLU A 372 19.54 -1.25 24.01
CA GLU A 372 20.86 -1.86 24.00
C GLU A 372 20.76 -3.37 24.17
N ARG A 373 21.71 -4.10 23.56
CA ARG A 373 21.90 -5.53 23.83
C ARG A 373 22.70 -5.67 25.12
N VAL A 374 22.03 -6.12 26.16
CA VAL A 374 22.66 -6.42 27.45
C VAL A 374 22.82 -7.93 27.56
N ALA A 375 24.04 -8.39 27.89
CA ALA A 375 24.28 -9.80 28.15
C ALA A 375 23.37 -10.30 29.28
N LYS A 376 22.79 -11.48 29.10
CA LYS A 376 22.04 -12.13 30.18
C LYS A 376 22.99 -12.55 31.29
N SER A 377 22.56 -12.39 32.52
CA SER A 377 23.26 -12.93 33.69
C SER A 377 23.26 -14.46 33.67
N ASP A 378 24.22 -15.08 34.36
CA ASP A 378 24.31 -16.54 34.51
C ASP A 378 22.99 -17.14 35.03
N ALA A 379 22.32 -16.43 35.94
CA ALA A 379 21.01 -16.82 36.46
C ALA A 379 19.90 -16.79 35.39
N GLU A 380 19.89 -15.77 34.52
CA GLU A 380 18.95 -15.68 33.38
C GLU A 380 19.24 -16.74 32.31
N LEU A 381 20.47 -17.29 32.28
CA LEU A 381 20.86 -18.44 31.46
C LEU A 381 20.62 -19.80 32.17
N GLY A 382 19.98 -19.79 33.34
CA GLY A 382 19.66 -21.00 34.11
C GLY A 382 20.84 -21.61 34.87
N ASN A 383 21.96 -20.87 35.00
CA ASN A 383 23.23 -21.33 35.58
C ASN A 383 23.81 -22.59 34.91
N ASP A 384 23.44 -22.88 33.66
CA ASP A 384 24.01 -24.00 32.89
C ASP A 384 25.36 -23.59 32.30
N GLN A 385 26.44 -24.22 32.78
CA GLN A 385 27.81 -23.92 32.36
C GLN A 385 28.01 -24.07 30.84
N ARG A 386 27.31 -25.00 30.17
CA ARG A 386 27.42 -25.18 28.71
C ARG A 386 26.83 -24.00 27.96
N VAL A 387 25.70 -23.49 28.43
CA VAL A 387 25.02 -22.32 27.83
C VAL A 387 25.83 -21.06 28.10
N ILE A 388 26.36 -20.91 29.32
CA ILE A 388 27.23 -19.79 29.70
C ILE A 388 28.51 -19.77 28.83
N ASP A 389 29.20 -20.90 28.69
CA ASP A 389 30.42 -20.97 27.86
C ASP A 389 30.12 -20.76 26.37
N PHE A 390 28.98 -21.27 25.88
CA PHE A 390 28.49 -20.96 24.53
C PHE A 390 28.29 -19.45 24.34
N CYS A 391 27.66 -18.77 25.31
CA CYS A 391 27.39 -17.34 25.24
C CYS A 391 28.63 -16.46 25.37
N ARG A 392 29.65 -16.93 26.11
CA ARG A 392 30.97 -16.26 26.13
C ARG A 392 31.67 -16.32 24.78
N GLN A 393 31.52 -17.43 24.06
CA GLN A 393 32.10 -17.60 22.72
C GLN A 393 31.25 -16.93 21.62
N ASN A 394 29.93 -16.83 21.83
CA ASN A 394 28.95 -16.35 20.85
C ASN A 394 28.04 -15.26 21.46
N PRO A 395 28.58 -14.11 21.89
CA PRO A 395 27.82 -13.10 22.63
C PRO A 395 26.67 -12.47 21.84
N THR A 396 26.72 -12.54 20.51
CA THR A 396 25.70 -11.99 19.62
C THR A 396 24.53 -12.94 19.36
N ASN A 397 24.53 -14.16 19.92
CA ASN A 397 23.44 -15.10 19.77
C ASN A 397 22.21 -14.67 20.59
N LEU A 398 21.00 -14.80 20.02
CA LEU A 398 19.72 -14.36 20.62
C LEU A 398 19.46 -14.96 22.02
N ILE A 399 19.98 -16.15 22.32
CA ILE A 399 19.81 -16.74 23.64
C ILE A 399 20.64 -16.01 24.72
N CYS A 400 21.74 -15.35 24.32
CA CYS A 400 22.80 -14.83 25.19
C CYS A 400 22.61 -13.38 25.65
N TYR A 401 21.74 -12.63 24.98
CA TYR A 401 21.44 -11.25 25.35
C TYR A 401 19.94 -11.05 25.52
N LYS A 402 19.60 -10.00 26.26
CA LYS A 402 18.28 -9.39 26.31
C LYS A 402 18.38 -7.98 25.75
N THR A 403 17.24 -7.45 25.31
CA THR A 403 17.16 -6.04 24.92
C THR A 403 16.63 -5.25 26.11
N GLU A 404 17.41 -4.28 26.59
CA GLU A 404 16.95 -3.35 27.61
C GLU A 404 16.57 -2.01 27.00
N SER A 405 15.51 -1.38 27.51
CA SER A 405 15.11 -0.03 27.13
C SER A 405 15.82 0.97 28.03
N LEU A 406 16.52 1.91 27.40
CA LEU A 406 17.32 2.93 28.06
C LEU A 406 16.83 4.33 27.65
N LEU A 407 17.33 5.33 28.36
CA LEU A 407 17.20 6.72 27.92
C LEU A 407 18.23 7.00 26.83
N PRO A 408 17.85 7.71 25.75
CA PRO A 408 18.81 8.13 24.73
C PRO A 408 19.95 8.98 25.29
N ALA A 409 21.14 8.80 24.73
CA ALA A 409 22.29 9.65 25.04
C ALA A 409 22.10 11.09 24.54
N GLN A 410 21.36 11.28 23.44
CA GLN A 410 20.92 12.58 22.94
C GLN A 410 19.52 12.44 22.32
N ALA A 411 18.56 13.22 22.78
CA ALA A 411 17.23 13.34 22.19
C ALA A 411 16.66 14.72 22.50
N THR A 412 16.25 15.44 21.45
CA THR A 412 15.88 16.85 21.53
C THR A 412 14.39 17.03 21.29
N LEU A 413 13.73 17.70 22.23
CA LEU A 413 12.42 18.31 22.01
C LEU A 413 12.62 19.77 21.69
N ARG A 414 12.18 20.23 20.52
CA ARG A 414 12.22 21.63 20.12
C ARG A 414 10.82 22.21 20.10
N LEU A 415 10.65 23.34 20.77
CA LEU A 415 9.38 24.07 20.85
C LEU A 415 9.51 25.39 20.10
N GLN A 416 8.85 25.50 18.94
CA GLN A 416 8.88 26.67 18.06
C GLN A 416 7.54 27.40 18.06
N GLY A 417 7.58 28.73 17.98
CA GLY A 417 6.37 29.56 18.01
C GLY A 417 5.53 29.42 19.28
N THR A 418 4.20 29.30 19.15
CA THR A 418 3.26 29.28 20.28
C THR A 418 2.40 28.03 20.33
N GLY A 419 2.25 27.41 21.50
CA GLY A 419 1.43 26.21 21.63
C GLY A 419 1.19 25.76 23.07
N THR A 420 0.39 24.71 23.20
CA THR A 420 0.13 24.04 24.48
C THR A 420 0.20 22.55 24.27
N GLU A 421 0.94 21.84 25.13
CA GLU A 421 1.03 20.40 25.10
C GLU A 421 0.52 19.84 26.42
N ASN A 422 -0.56 19.06 26.35
CA ASN A 422 -1.19 18.48 27.53
C ASN A 422 -0.73 17.04 27.80
N ASP A 423 0.16 16.51 26.98
CA ASP A 423 0.51 15.11 26.94
C ASP A 423 1.81 14.76 27.66
N ARG A 424 1.96 13.45 27.92
CA ARG A 424 3.11 12.88 28.64
C ARG A 424 4.32 12.79 27.73
N LEU A 425 5.23 13.76 27.85
CA LEU A 425 6.54 13.78 27.18
C LEU A 425 7.57 12.99 27.98
N SER A 426 8.32 12.08 27.35
CA SER A 426 9.38 11.32 28.04
C SER A 426 10.55 10.93 27.12
N GLY A 427 11.76 10.85 27.68
CA GLY A 427 12.95 10.39 26.97
C GLY A 427 13.81 11.46 26.31
N PHE A 428 13.41 12.72 26.42
CA PHE A 428 14.19 13.87 25.98
C PHE A 428 15.19 14.28 27.07
N ASN A 429 16.43 14.49 26.69
CA ASN A 429 17.46 15.02 27.57
C ASN A 429 17.86 16.47 27.24
N LEU A 430 17.40 16.98 26.09
CA LEU A 430 17.49 18.39 25.71
C LEU A 430 16.10 18.93 25.34
N ILE A 431 15.77 20.11 25.85
CA ILE A 431 14.59 20.88 25.44
C ILE A 431 15.07 22.22 24.92
N GLU A 432 14.81 22.50 23.64
CA GLU A 432 15.16 23.75 22.98
C GLU A 432 13.91 24.61 22.79
N LYS A 433 14.08 25.91 23.04
CA LYS A 433 13.08 26.93 22.75
C LYS A 433 13.79 28.09 22.03
N PRO A 434 13.99 27.99 20.70
CA PRO A 434 14.79 28.95 19.96
C PRO A 434 14.11 30.33 19.82
N ASP A 435 12.77 30.37 19.86
CA ASP A 435 12.00 31.58 19.62
C ASP A 435 11.35 32.13 20.90
N ALA A 436 10.97 33.41 20.87
CA ALA A 436 10.32 34.11 21.98
C ALA A 436 8.85 33.68 22.25
N GLY A 437 8.29 32.78 21.44
CA GLY A 437 6.90 32.36 21.56
C GLY A 437 6.57 31.64 22.89
N LEU A 438 5.31 31.56 23.27
CA LEU A 438 4.86 30.96 24.52
C LEU A 438 4.48 29.48 24.33
N TRP A 439 5.06 28.61 25.17
CA TRP A 439 4.69 27.20 25.25
C TRP A 439 4.28 26.83 26.67
N VAL A 440 3.12 26.19 26.81
CA VAL A 440 2.65 25.64 28.08
C VAL A 440 2.72 24.11 28.01
N LEU A 441 3.52 23.51 28.90
CA LEU A 441 3.58 22.06 29.07
C LEU A 441 2.85 21.70 30.37
N SER A 442 1.76 20.93 30.28
CA SER A 442 1.01 20.51 31.47
C SER A 442 1.74 19.42 32.27
N THR A 443 2.61 18.64 31.61
CA THR A 443 3.33 17.53 32.23
C THR A 443 4.73 17.98 32.66
N PRO A 444 5.11 17.85 33.94
CA PRO A 444 6.49 18.10 34.36
C PRO A 444 7.42 17.09 33.70
N CYS A 445 8.45 17.58 33.00
CA CYS A 445 9.45 16.72 32.37
C CYS A 445 10.10 15.79 33.41
N ARG A 446 9.98 14.47 33.23
CA ARG A 446 10.68 13.50 34.09
C ARG A 446 12.17 13.49 33.71
N ARG A 447 12.98 14.20 34.50
CA ARG A 447 14.43 14.37 34.31
C ARG A 447 15.21 13.05 34.42
N ALA A 448 16.07 12.81 33.43
CA ALA A 448 17.37 12.18 33.65
C ALA A 448 18.30 13.20 34.32
N ARG A 449 19.25 12.74 35.14
CA ARG A 449 20.10 13.61 35.97
C ARG A 449 20.87 14.66 35.15
N ARG A 450 20.74 15.93 35.59
CA ARG A 450 21.48 17.17 35.23
C ARG A 450 21.23 17.79 33.84
N THR A 451 20.24 18.67 33.75
CA THR A 451 20.28 20.08 33.24
C THR A 451 18.89 20.72 33.39
N THR A 452 18.84 22.04 33.65
CA THR A 452 17.69 22.91 34.01
C THR A 452 16.40 22.68 33.21
N CYS A 453 15.35 22.13 33.86
CA CYS A 453 13.97 22.40 33.42
C CYS A 453 13.62 23.79 33.96
N PRO A 454 13.18 24.76 33.14
CA PRO A 454 12.53 25.93 33.67
C PRO A 454 11.22 25.45 34.30
N ALA A 455 11.17 25.45 35.63
CA ALA A 455 9.91 25.38 36.34
C ALA A 455 9.04 26.53 35.82
N THR A 456 7.84 26.20 35.34
CA THR A 456 6.68 27.10 35.23
C THR A 456 7.03 28.59 35.29
N SER A 457 7.54 29.18 34.19
CA SER A 457 7.55 30.63 34.06
C SER A 457 6.22 31.05 33.42
N ALA A 458 5.18 31.15 34.25
CA ALA A 458 4.16 32.15 34.01
C ALA A 458 4.81 33.51 34.25
N ALA A 459 5.48 34.06 33.24
CA ALA A 459 5.81 35.47 33.19
C ALA A 459 4.76 36.12 32.28
N ARG A 460 3.98 37.04 32.86
CA ARG A 460 3.04 37.91 32.15
C ARG A 460 3.74 38.73 31.08
#